data_AF-A0A7D7QHG5-F1
#
_entry.id   AF-A0A7D7QHG5-F1
#
_cell.length_a   1.000
_cell.length_b   1.000
_cell.length_c   1.000
_cell.angle_alpha   90.00
_cell.angle_beta   90.00
_cell.angle_gamma   90.00
#
_symmetry.space_group_name_H-M   'P 1'
#
loop_
_entity.id
_entity.type
_entity.pdbx_description
1 polymer ?
#
loop_
_entity_poly.entity_id
_entity_poly.type
_entity_poly.pdbx_seq_one_letter_code
_entity_poly.pdbx_strand_id
1 'polypeptide(L)'
;MPYSLDLAEKPHHKALFTLLRITSTQTNQTDTILLIAQALEALFVDGKEGIGNTLKQRLELVLGTPQTHKNWFSKFYNRRSQIAHGSMPILRPGDLYDMDDPSIENYIEEFYGSIDEAVAVILAVLQDLICNNAREYCFLQNVVRPNRHNQ
;
A
#
# COMPACT_ATOMS: atom_id res chain seq x y z
N MET A 1 22.18 -27.59 6.30
CA MET A 1 21.62 -26.78 5.20
C MET A 1 21.72 -25.33 5.62
N PRO A 2 22.68 -24.53 5.13
CA PRO A 2 22.60 -23.10 5.37
C PRO A 2 21.41 -22.60 4.55
N TYR A 3 20.49 -21.87 5.18
CA TYR A 3 19.37 -21.28 4.47
C TYR A 3 19.92 -20.39 3.34
N SER A 4 19.55 -20.67 2.09
CA SER A 4 19.81 -19.76 0.95
C SER A 4 18.76 -18.64 0.93
N LEU A 5 18.55 -17.99 2.09
CA LEU A 5 17.61 -16.88 2.22
C LEU A 5 18.38 -15.58 1.95
N ASP A 6 17.96 -14.88 0.90
CA ASP A 6 18.41 -13.52 0.59
C ASP A 6 17.30 -12.53 0.96
N LEU A 7 17.68 -11.35 1.47
CA LEU A 7 16.74 -10.36 1.97
C LEU A 7 16.44 -9.30 0.91
N ALA A 8 15.15 -9.02 0.69
CA ALA A 8 14.71 -7.91 -0.14
C ALA A 8 14.87 -6.57 0.62
N GLU A 9 16.09 -6.05 0.70
CA GLU A 9 16.37 -4.80 1.43
C GLU A 9 15.96 -3.55 0.66
N LYS A 10 16.18 -3.56 -0.66
CA LYS A 10 15.94 -2.40 -1.54
C LYS A 10 14.44 -2.18 -1.80
N PRO A 11 13.98 -0.92 -1.90
CA PRO A 11 12.56 -0.59 -2.13
C PRO A 11 11.93 -1.30 -3.33
N HIS A 12 12.58 -1.27 -4.49
CA HIS A 12 12.10 -1.93 -5.71
C HIS A 12 12.05 -3.46 -5.58
N HIS A 13 12.98 -4.07 -4.82
CA HIS A 13 12.92 -5.51 -4.50
C HIS A 13 11.70 -5.80 -3.61
N LYS A 14 11.47 -5.01 -2.55
CA LYS A 14 10.30 -5.18 -1.68
C LYS A 14 9.00 -5.12 -2.49
N ALA A 15 8.88 -4.17 -3.41
CA ALA A 15 7.74 -4.05 -4.31
C ALA A 15 7.58 -5.30 -5.21
N LEU A 16 8.64 -5.71 -5.91
CA LEU A 16 8.61 -6.86 -6.80
C LEU A 16 8.28 -8.17 -6.07
N PHE A 17 8.95 -8.44 -4.95
CA PHE A 17 8.72 -9.66 -4.17
C PHE A 17 7.37 -9.64 -3.45
N THR A 18 6.81 -8.46 -3.14
CA THR A 18 5.43 -8.34 -2.67
C THR A 18 4.45 -8.79 -3.75
N LEU A 19 4.60 -8.31 -4.99
CA LEU A 19 3.76 -8.76 -6.11
C LEU A 19 3.88 -10.27 -6.34
N LEU A 20 5.09 -10.82 -6.34
CA LEU A 20 5.33 -12.27 -6.47
C LEU A 20 4.70 -13.06 -5.31
N ARG A 21 4.76 -12.53 -4.08
CA ARG A 21 4.13 -13.18 -2.93
C ARG A 21 2.61 -13.25 -3.13
N ILE A 22 1.98 -12.13 -3.49
CA ILE A 22 0.53 -12.03 -3.71
C ILE A 22 0.08 -13.05 -4.77
N THR A 23 0.81 -13.17 -5.88
CA THR A 23 0.45 -14.12 -6.94
C THR A 23 0.74 -15.58 -6.58
N SER A 24 1.66 -15.84 -5.64
CA SER A 24 1.98 -17.19 -5.16
C SER A 24 0.98 -17.72 -4.12
N THR A 25 0.27 -16.83 -3.44
CA THR A 25 -0.68 -17.20 -2.39
C THR A 25 -2.07 -17.42 -2.97
N GLN A 26 -2.70 -18.56 -2.63
CA GLN A 26 -4.05 -18.89 -3.12
C GLN A 26 -5.16 -18.10 -2.41
N THR A 27 -4.85 -17.43 -1.29
CA THR A 27 -5.82 -16.64 -0.51
C THR A 27 -5.19 -15.32 -0.11
N ASN A 28 -5.84 -14.20 -0.45
CA ASN A 28 -5.43 -12.90 0.08
C ASN A 28 -5.83 -12.82 1.55
N GLN A 29 -4.83 -12.97 2.43
CA GLN A 29 -5.01 -12.80 3.86
C GLN A 29 -4.73 -11.34 4.25
N THR A 30 -5.08 -11.01 5.49
CA THR A 30 -4.89 -9.70 6.10
C THR A 30 -3.43 -9.21 6.03
N ASP A 31 -2.48 -10.13 5.98
CA ASP A 31 -1.05 -9.88 5.80
C ASP A 31 -0.72 -9.21 4.44
N THR A 32 -1.53 -9.44 3.41
CA THR A 32 -1.34 -8.91 2.06
C THR A 32 -1.38 -7.38 2.07
N ILE A 33 -2.33 -6.80 2.81
CA ILE A 33 -2.42 -5.34 2.98
C ILE A 33 -1.16 -4.80 3.68
N LEU A 34 -0.62 -5.53 4.66
CA LEU A 34 0.60 -5.12 5.37
C LEU A 34 1.83 -5.18 4.45
N LEU A 35 1.96 -6.22 3.63
CA LEU A 35 3.05 -6.35 2.66
C LEU A 35 3.00 -5.25 1.60
N ILE A 36 1.82 -4.98 1.04
CA ILE A 36 1.62 -3.88 0.08
C ILE A 36 1.97 -2.54 0.72
N ALA A 37 1.50 -2.30 1.96
CA ALA A 37 1.81 -1.08 2.68
C ALA A 37 3.31 -0.94 2.91
N GLN A 38 3.99 -2.00 3.33
CA GLN A 38 5.44 -2.01 3.51
C GLN A 38 6.18 -1.70 2.20
N ALA A 39 5.73 -2.24 1.07
CA ALA A 39 6.31 -1.96 -0.23
C ALA A 39 6.14 -0.48 -0.64
N LEU A 40 4.92 0.06 -0.50
CA LEU A 40 4.63 1.46 -0.80
C LEU A 40 5.40 2.41 0.12
N GLU A 41 5.42 2.12 1.42
CA GLU A 41 6.18 2.90 2.41
C GLU A 41 7.67 2.87 2.09
N ALA A 42 8.25 1.71 1.72
CA ALA A 42 9.65 1.62 1.35
C ALA A 42 10.00 2.40 0.06
N LEU A 43 9.07 2.51 -0.89
CA LEU A 43 9.27 3.23 -2.16
C LEU A 43 9.24 4.75 -1.99
N PHE A 44 8.46 5.25 -1.04
CA PHE A 44 8.13 6.66 -0.96
C PHE A 44 8.47 7.34 0.35
N VAL A 45 8.70 6.62 1.45
CA VAL A 45 8.82 7.22 2.79
C VAL A 45 10.14 6.83 3.44
N ASP A 46 10.85 7.83 3.94
CA ASP A 46 11.95 7.62 4.88
C ASP A 46 11.36 7.46 6.28
N GLY A 47 11.77 6.42 7.03
CA GLY A 47 11.14 5.93 8.26
C GLY A 47 11.07 6.88 9.48
N LYS A 48 11.23 8.19 9.29
CA LYS A 48 11.17 9.25 10.32
C LYS A 48 9.97 10.20 10.16
N GLU A 49 9.08 9.98 9.19
CA GLU A 49 8.00 10.92 8.84
C GLU A 49 6.59 10.42 9.20
N GLY A 50 5.61 11.33 9.14
CA GLY A 50 4.18 10.99 9.20
C GLY A 50 3.76 10.16 7.99
N ILE A 51 3.93 8.85 8.10
CA ILE A 51 3.98 7.89 6.98
C ILE A 51 2.78 8.02 6.02
N GLY A 52 1.54 8.00 6.53
CA GLY A 52 0.36 7.99 5.67
C GLY A 52 0.19 9.26 4.83
N ASN A 53 0.34 10.45 5.43
CA ASN A 53 0.17 11.71 4.70
C ASN A 53 1.32 11.95 3.71
N THR A 54 2.56 11.68 4.14
CA THR A 54 3.73 11.75 3.26
C THR A 54 3.56 10.82 2.07
N LEU A 55 3.18 9.57 2.30
CA LEU A 55 3.00 8.57 1.24
C LEU A 55 1.96 9.04 0.22
N LYS A 56 0.80 9.51 0.69
CA LYS A 56 -0.26 10.03 -0.19
C LYS A 56 0.24 11.17 -1.07
N GLN A 57 0.87 12.18 -0.46
CA GLN A 57 1.36 13.35 -1.18
C GLN A 57 2.40 12.99 -2.25
N ARG A 58 3.34 12.09 -1.90
CA ARG A 58 4.39 11.68 -2.83
C ARG A 58 3.84 10.80 -3.96
N LEU A 59 2.85 9.95 -3.69
CA LEU A 59 2.12 9.20 -4.72
C LEU A 59 1.40 10.14 -5.69
N GLU A 60 0.69 11.15 -5.18
CA GLU A 60 0.00 12.14 -6.01
C GLU A 60 0.97 13.02 -6.80
N LEU A 61 2.18 13.24 -6.30
CA LEU A 61 3.23 13.96 -7.02
C LEU A 61 3.78 13.16 -8.21
N VAL A 62 3.92 11.84 -8.07
CA VAL A 62 4.49 10.97 -9.10
C VAL A 62 3.44 10.53 -10.12
N LEU A 63 2.30 10.02 -9.65
CA LEU A 63 1.26 9.45 -10.52
C LEU A 63 0.13 10.45 -10.86
N GLY A 64 0.16 11.64 -10.26
CA GLY A 64 -0.94 12.59 -10.33
C GLY A 64 -2.08 12.25 -9.37
N THR A 65 -3.04 13.17 -9.25
CA THR A 65 -4.24 12.95 -8.45
C THR A 65 -5.20 12.00 -9.18
N PRO A 66 -5.67 10.92 -8.52
CA PRO A 66 -6.59 9.96 -9.14
C PRO A 66 -7.92 10.64 -9.49
N GLN A 67 -8.35 10.51 -10.75
CA GLN A 67 -9.64 11.05 -11.21
C GLN A 67 -10.81 10.11 -10.87
N THR A 68 -10.56 8.81 -10.94
CA THR A 68 -11.42 7.71 -10.50
C THR A 68 -10.87 7.13 -9.19
N HIS A 69 -11.70 6.44 -8.39
CA HIS A 69 -11.26 5.83 -7.12
C HIS A 69 -10.62 6.82 -6.13
N LYS A 70 -11.10 8.07 -6.04
CA LYS A 70 -10.50 9.15 -5.23
C LYS A 70 -10.22 8.81 -3.76
N ASN A 71 -10.94 7.83 -3.22
CA ASN A 71 -10.84 7.40 -1.83
C ASN A 71 -9.99 6.13 -1.64
N TRP A 72 -9.39 5.58 -2.70
CA TRP A 72 -8.62 4.32 -2.66
C TRP A 72 -7.57 4.34 -1.54
N PHE A 73 -6.79 5.42 -1.48
CA PHE A 73 -5.69 5.53 -0.52
C PHE A 73 -6.22 5.54 0.91
N SER A 74 -7.25 6.34 1.17
CA SER A 74 -7.86 6.42 2.51
C SER A 74 -8.46 5.08 2.92
N LYS A 75 -9.12 4.36 2.01
CA LYS A 75 -9.67 3.02 2.28
C LYS A 75 -8.56 2.02 2.58
N PHE A 76 -7.56 1.94 1.72
CA PHE A 76 -6.41 1.06 1.86
C PHE A 76 -5.65 1.32 3.18
N TYR A 77 -5.31 2.58 3.45
CA TYR A 77 -4.53 2.94 4.63
C TYR A 77 -5.33 2.81 5.94
N ASN A 78 -6.65 3.04 5.90
CA ASN A 78 -7.52 2.73 7.03
C ASN A 78 -7.53 1.23 7.33
N ARG A 79 -7.63 0.35 6.33
CA ARG A 79 -7.54 -1.11 6.53
C ARG A 79 -6.21 -1.51 7.14
N ARG A 80 -5.09 -1.02 6.59
CA ARG A 80 -3.75 -1.22 7.15
C ARG A 80 -3.70 -0.83 8.64
N SER A 81 -4.29 0.32 8.97
CA SER A 81 -4.39 0.81 10.35
C SER A 81 -5.23 -0.13 11.24
N GLN A 82 -6.42 -0.52 10.79
CA GLN A 82 -7.31 -1.43 11.51
C GLN A 82 -6.65 -2.79 11.79
N ILE A 83 -5.88 -3.29 10.83
CA ILE A 83 -5.12 -4.53 10.97
C ILE A 83 -4.04 -4.37 12.05
N ALA A 84 -3.25 -3.30 11.96
CA ALA A 84 -2.18 -3.03 12.93
C ALA A 84 -2.71 -2.81 14.36
N HIS A 85 -3.92 -2.26 14.49
CA HIS A 85 -4.58 -2.01 15.77
C HIS A 85 -5.50 -3.15 16.23
N GLY A 86 -5.62 -4.23 15.45
CA GLY A 86 -6.46 -5.39 15.81
C GLY A 86 -7.96 -5.13 15.78
N SER A 87 -8.40 -4.05 15.12
CA SER A 87 -9.83 -3.72 14.96
C SER A 87 -10.45 -4.31 13.69
N MET A 88 -9.64 -4.97 12.85
CA MET A 88 -10.13 -5.68 11.66
C MET A 88 -10.74 -7.03 12.06
N PRO A 89 -11.97 -7.36 11.60
CA PRO A 89 -12.55 -8.68 11.80
C PRO A 89 -11.66 -9.80 11.23
N ILE A 90 -11.65 -10.96 11.90
CA ILE A 90 -10.99 -12.16 11.42
C ILE A 90 -12.02 -13.04 10.71
N LEU A 91 -11.75 -13.36 9.44
CA LEU A 91 -12.58 -14.28 8.68
C LEU A 91 -12.50 -15.69 9.29
N ARG A 92 -13.67 -16.33 9.42
CA ARG A 92 -13.80 -17.73 9.87
C ARG A 92 -13.91 -18.67 8.65
N PRO A 93 -13.54 -19.95 8.79
CA PRO A 93 -13.71 -20.94 7.72
C PRO A 93 -15.12 -21.00 7.10
N GLY A 94 -15.14 -21.23 5.78
CA GLY A 94 -16.30 -21.42 4.88
C GLY A 94 -17.49 -22.18 5.46
N ASP A 95 -17.14 -23.31 6.02
CA ASP A 95 -17.97 -24.37 6.54
C ASP A 95 -18.65 -24.04 7.87
N LEU A 96 -18.35 -22.88 8.46
CA LEU A 96 -18.87 -22.43 9.76
C LEU A 96 -19.82 -21.23 9.67
N TYR A 97 -20.20 -20.77 8.48
CA TYR A 97 -21.07 -19.59 8.31
C TYR A 97 -22.26 -19.82 7.36
N ASP A 98 -23.23 -18.90 7.45
CA ASP A 98 -24.38 -18.84 6.56
C ASP A 98 -23.99 -18.13 5.26
N MET A 99 -23.97 -18.87 4.14
CA MET A 99 -23.45 -18.38 2.85
C MET A 99 -24.25 -17.19 2.29
N ASP A 100 -25.44 -16.94 2.82
CA ASP A 100 -26.35 -15.87 2.39
C ASP A 100 -26.20 -14.58 3.22
N ASP A 101 -25.20 -14.46 4.10
CA ASP A 101 -24.95 -13.22 4.86
C ASP A 101 -24.34 -12.12 3.97
N PRO A 102 -25.08 -11.04 3.64
CA PRO A 102 -24.61 -9.97 2.77
C PRO A 102 -23.44 -9.18 3.39
N SER A 103 -23.21 -9.27 4.70
CA SER A 103 -22.07 -8.62 5.34
C SER A 103 -20.72 -9.23 4.93
N ILE A 104 -20.71 -10.53 4.59
CA ILE A 104 -19.51 -11.23 4.13
C ILE A 104 -19.16 -10.83 2.70
N GLU A 105 -20.16 -10.76 1.82
CA GLU A 105 -19.97 -10.30 0.44
C GLU A 105 -19.41 -8.87 0.40
N ASN A 106 -20.02 -7.94 1.15
CA ASN A 106 -19.52 -6.57 1.27
C ASN A 106 -18.08 -6.53 1.82
N TYR A 107 -17.76 -7.34 2.84
CA TYR A 107 -16.40 -7.40 3.37
C TYR A 107 -15.39 -7.84 2.31
N ILE A 108 -15.73 -8.88 1.55
CA ILE A 108 -14.91 -9.43 0.46
C ILE A 108 -14.71 -8.35 -0.60
N GLU A 109 -15.78 -7.79 -1.16
CA GLU A 109 -15.69 -6.79 -2.23
C GLU A 109 -14.80 -5.60 -1.83
N GLU A 110 -15.01 -5.05 -0.64
CA GLU A 110 -14.21 -3.92 -0.21
C GLU A 110 -12.75 -4.29 0.12
N PHE A 111 -12.50 -5.52 0.62
CA PHE A 111 -11.15 -6.01 0.92
C PHE A 111 -10.34 -6.25 -0.35
N TYR A 112 -10.88 -7.02 -1.28
CA TYR A 112 -10.23 -7.31 -2.55
C TYR A 112 -10.10 -6.05 -3.41
N GLY A 113 -11.13 -5.20 -3.45
CA GLY A 113 -11.06 -3.92 -4.17
C GLY A 113 -9.92 -3.02 -3.69
N SER A 114 -9.67 -2.98 -2.37
CA SER A 114 -8.55 -2.21 -1.80
C SER A 114 -7.18 -2.79 -2.17
N ILE A 115 -7.09 -4.12 -2.35
CA ILE A 115 -5.86 -4.80 -2.78
C ILE A 115 -5.58 -4.52 -4.25
N ASP A 116 -6.60 -4.67 -5.12
CA ASP A 116 -6.45 -4.47 -6.57
C ASP A 116 -6.02 -3.03 -6.89
N GLU A 117 -6.64 -2.05 -6.24
CA GLU A 117 -6.27 -0.63 -6.36
C GLU A 117 -4.81 -0.40 -5.95
N ALA A 118 -4.37 -0.99 -4.83
CA ALA A 118 -3.01 -0.80 -4.34
C ALA A 118 -1.96 -1.56 -5.17
N VAL A 119 -2.29 -2.74 -5.70
CA VAL A 119 -1.45 -3.49 -6.65
C VAL A 119 -1.29 -2.70 -7.94
N ALA A 120 -2.37 -2.12 -8.47
CA ALA A 120 -2.31 -1.26 -9.64
C ALA A 120 -1.37 -0.05 -9.43
N VAL A 121 -1.38 0.54 -8.22
CA VAL A 121 -0.46 1.61 -7.86
C VAL A 121 0.99 1.12 -7.83
N ILE A 122 1.30 -0.02 -7.19
CA ILE A 122 2.67 -0.58 -7.21
C ILE A 122 3.14 -0.81 -8.66
N LEU A 123 2.28 -1.37 -9.51
CA LEU A 123 2.60 -1.59 -10.92
C LEU A 123 2.87 -0.27 -11.66
N ALA A 124 2.03 0.74 -11.47
CA ALA A 124 2.21 2.06 -12.08
C ALA A 124 3.53 2.70 -11.64
N VAL A 125 3.89 2.58 -10.37
CA VAL A 125 5.16 3.09 -9.83
C VAL A 125 6.37 2.37 -10.42
N LEU A 126 6.34 1.04 -10.49
CA LEU A 126 7.43 0.28 -11.10
C LEU A 126 7.58 0.61 -12.59
N GLN A 127 6.45 0.77 -13.30
CA GLN A 127 6.45 1.19 -14.70
C GLN A 127 7.04 2.59 -14.88
N ASP A 128 6.67 3.55 -14.03
CA ASP A 128 7.21 4.90 -14.06
C ASP A 128 8.74 4.90 -13.84
N LEU A 129 9.24 4.17 -12.84
CA LEU A 129 10.68 4.01 -12.61
C LEU A 129 11.40 3.43 -13.83
N ILE A 130 10.83 2.39 -14.45
CA ILE A 130 11.40 1.74 -15.65
C ILE A 130 11.42 2.71 -16.84
N CYS A 131 10.30 3.40 -17.11
CA CYS A 131 10.17 4.34 -18.22
C CYS A 131 11.14 5.52 -18.10
N ASN A 132 11.47 5.94 -16.89
CA ASN A 132 12.42 7.02 -16.62
C ASN A 132 13.86 6.53 -16.38
N ASN A 133 14.14 5.23 -16.53
CA ASN A 133 15.44 4.62 -16.21
C ASN A 133 15.94 5.00 -14.80
N ALA A 134 15.02 5.10 -13.85
CA ALA A 134 15.27 5.49 -12.47
C ALA A 134 15.29 4.27 -11.55
N ARG A 135 16.01 4.37 -10.42
CA ARG A 135 16.11 3.31 -9.41
C ARG A 135 15.33 3.60 -8.13
N GLU A 136 15.08 4.88 -7.88
CA GLU A 136 14.46 5.42 -6.67
C GLU A 136 13.89 6.81 -6.94
N TYR A 137 12.99 7.25 -6.07
CA TYR A 137 12.51 8.63 -6.03
C TYR A 137 13.24 9.42 -4.96
N CYS A 138 13.65 10.65 -5.30
CA CYS A 138 14.23 11.59 -4.34
C CYS A 138 13.27 12.76 -4.13
N PHE A 139 12.79 12.95 -2.91
CA PHE A 139 11.86 14.03 -2.57
C PHE A 139 12.57 15.12 -1.76
N LEU A 140 12.70 16.31 -2.34
CA LEU A 140 13.29 17.46 -1.65
C LEU A 140 12.23 18.16 -0.78
N GLN A 141 12.49 18.28 0.52
CA GLN A 141 11.65 19.06 1.43
C GLN A 141 12.19 20.47 1.59
N ASN A 142 11.38 21.47 1.23
CA ASN A 142 11.71 22.88 1.43
C ASN A 142 10.86 23.46 2.57
N VAL A 143 11.51 24.10 3.55
CA VAL A 143 10.82 24.82 4.63
C VAL A 143 10.53 26.24 4.16
N VAL A 144 9.26 26.55 3.88
CA VAL A 144 8.81 27.92 3.63
C VAL A 144 8.31 28.53 4.94
N ARG A 145 8.96 29.59 5.41
CA ARG A 145 8.46 30.37 6.55
C ARG A 145 7.45 31.39 6.01
N PRO A 146 6.20 31.40 6.50
CA PRO A 146 5.25 32.44 6.11
C PRO A 146 5.77 33.80 6.59
N ASN A 147 5.89 34.77 5.68
CA ASN A 147 6.22 36.14 6.04
C ASN A 147 5.09 36.69 6.91
N ARG A 148 5.40 37.03 8.16
CA ARG A 148 4.48 37.69 9.10
C ARG A 148 4.31 39.17 8.75
N HIS A 149 3.94 39.52 7.51
CA HIS A 149 3.60 40.90 7.14
C HIS A 149 2.25 40.89 6.43
N ASN A 150 1.20 40.93 7.27
CA ASN A 150 -0.11 41.56 7.09
C ASN A 150 -0.96 41.14 8.29
N GLN A 151 -0.63 41.74 9.45
CA GLN A 151 -1.59 41.93 10.53
C GLN A 151 -2.20 43.32 10.36
#